data_AF-A0A077ZG29-F1
#
_entry.id   AF-A0A077ZG29-F1
#
_cell.length_a   1.000
_cell.length_b   1.000
_cell.length_c   1.000
_cell.angle_alpha   90.00
_cell.angle_beta   90.00
_cell.angle_gamma   90.00
#
_symmetry.space_group_name_H-M   'P 1'
#
loop_
_entity.id
_entity.type
_entity.pdbx_description
1 polymer ?
#
loop_
_entity_poly.entity_id
_entity_poly.type
_entity_poly.pdbx_seq_one_letter_code
_entity_poly.pdbx_strand_id
1 'polypeptide(L)' 'MYTSISPLQKMTFETTMAFMKDAILNNSEDILRTPSSGLVVGRLPRIGTGCFDILYPLY' A
#
# COMPACT_ATOMS: atom_id res chain seq x y z
N MET A 1 1.69 12.98 7.48
CA MET A 1 1.92 11.52 7.36
C MET A 1 1.24 10.69 8.43
N TYR A 2 1.11 11.17 9.67
CA TYR A 2 0.33 10.49 10.71
C TYR A 2 -1.12 10.17 10.31
N THR A 3 -1.70 10.96 9.40
CA THR A 3 -3.05 10.79 8.85
C THR A 3 -3.12 9.92 7.59
N SER A 4 -2.02 9.30 7.14
CA SER A 4 -2.06 8.40 5.98
C SER A 4 -2.97 7.19 6.27
N ILE A 5 -3.72 6.74 5.26
CA ILE A 5 -4.64 5.61 5.42
C ILE A 5 -3.89 4.27 5.45
N SER A 6 -2.79 4.15 4.69
CA SER A 6 -1.99 2.92 4.62
C SER A 6 -0.99 2.84 5.77
N PRO A 7 -1.09 1.81 6.66
CA PRO A 7 -0.10 1.59 7.70
C PRO A 7 1.27 1.18 7.13
N LEU A 8 1.34 0.42 6.03
CA LEU A 8 2.61 0.06 5.40
C LEU A 8 3.32 1.29 4.83
N GLN A 9 2.58 2.23 4.24
CA GLN A 9 3.17 3.49 3.78
C GLN A 9 3.78 4.27 4.95
N LYS A 10 3.10 4.34 6.11
CA LYS A 10 3.66 4.99 7.31
C LYS A 10 4.95 4.31 7.75
N MET A 11 4.96 2.98 7.78
CA MET A 11 6.12 2.17 8.16
C MET A 11 7.34 2.40 7.25
N THR A 12 7.12 2.65 5.95
CA THR A 12 8.19 2.92 4.98
C THR A 12 8.78 4.32 5.05
N PHE A 13 8.15 5.25 5.77
CA PHE A 13 8.64 6.63 5.86
C PHE A 13 9.66 6.79 6.99
N GLU A 14 9.23 6.60 8.24
CA GLU A 14 10.09 6.69 9.42
C GLU A 14 9.46 5.96 10.61
N THR A 15 10.25 5.69 11.66
CA THR A 15 9.78 5.07 12.92
C THR A 15 8.96 3.79 12.71
N THR A 16 9.42 2.92 11.80
CA THR A 16 8.72 1.69 11.36
C THR A 16 8.10 0.89 12.50
N MET A 17 8.84 0.62 13.58
CA MET A 17 8.34 -0.16 14.72
C MET A 17 7.21 0.54 15.49
N ALA A 18 7.22 1.87 15.58
CA ALA A 18 6.17 2.62 16.26
C ALA A 18 4.85 2.51 15.49
N PHE A 19 4.88 2.74 14.17
CA PHE A 19 3.71 2.57 13.31
C PHE A 19 3.25 1.11 13.21
N MET A 20 4.18 0.15 13.23
CA MET A 20 3.84 -1.27 13.23
C MET A 20 3.08 -1.66 14.51
N LYS A 21 3.58 -1.24 15.67
CA LYS A 21 2.92 -1.48 16.95
C LYS A 21 1.52 -0.85 16.97
N ASP A 22 1.40 0.40 16.53
CA ASP A 22 0.12 1.11 16.47
C ASP A 22 -0.87 0.41 15.53
N ALA A 23 -0.43 -0.01 14.34
CA ALA A 23 -1.26 -0.75 13.39
C ALA A 23 -1.77 -2.08 13.96
N ILE A 24 -0.91 -2.82 14.68
CA ILE A 24 -1.29 -4.08 15.33
C ILE A 24 -2.32 -3.83 16.45
N LEU A 25 -2.10 -2.82 17.31
CA LEU A 25 -2.99 -2.51 18.41
C LEU A 25 -4.39 -2.06 17.94
N ASN A 26 -4.45 -1.36 16.80
CA ASN A 26 -5.70 -0.85 16.23
C ASN A 26 -6.33 -1.82 15.20
N ASN A 27 -5.79 -3.03 15.00
CA ASN A 27 -6.19 -3.95 13.93
C ASN A 27 -6.32 -3.25 12.56
N SER A 28 -5.37 -2.38 12.24
CA SER A 28 -5.40 -1.58 11.01
C SER A 28 -5.07 -2.42 9.78
N GLU A 29 -5.97 -2.41 8.79
CA GLU A 29 -5.77 -3.09 7.51
C GLU A 29 -5.13 -2.15 6.48
N ASP A 30 -4.28 -2.71 5.61
CA ASP A 30 -3.73 -2.00 4.47
C ASP A 30 -4.40 -2.45 3.17
N ILE A 31 -5.09 -1.53 2.51
CA ILE A 31 -5.78 -1.80 1.23
C ILE A 31 -4.84 -1.79 0.01
N LEU A 32 -3.52 -1.63 0.22
CA LEU A 32 -2.47 -1.71 -0.80
C LEU A 32 -2.68 -0.78 -2.01
N ARG A 33 -3.39 0.33 -1.82
CA ARG A 33 -3.68 1.32 -2.88
C ARG A 33 -2.55 2.32 -3.08
N THR A 34 -1.70 2.49 -2.07
CA THR A 34 -0.61 3.47 -2.14
C THR A 34 0.58 2.85 -2.87
N PRO A 35 1.37 3.63 -3.62
CA PRO A 35 2.54 3.10 -4.32
C PRO A 35 3.51 2.40 -3.36
N SER A 36 3.83 3.03 -2.21
CA SER A 36 4.75 2.45 -1.22
C SER A 36 4.23 1.14 -0.62
N SER A 37 2.95 1.07 -0.23
CA SER A 37 2.37 -0.17 0.31
C SER A 37 2.34 -1.28 -0.75
N GLY A 38 2.05 -0.94 -2.00
CA GLY A 38 2.06 -1.89 -3.12
C GLY A 38 3.46 -2.45 -3.36
N LEU A 39 4.49 -1.60 -3.33
CA LEU A 39 5.87 -2.02 -3.51
C LEU A 39 6.34 -2.99 -2.43
N VAL A 40 5.94 -2.79 -1.17
CA VAL A 40 6.29 -3.70 -0.05
C VAL A 40 5.83 -5.14 -0.32
N VAL A 41 4.68 -5.33 -0.97
CA VAL A 41 4.10 -6.65 -1.29
C VAL A 41 4.38 -7.11 -2.73
N GLY A 42 5.18 -6.37 -3.50
CA GLY A 42 5.48 -6.68 -4.90
C GLY A 42 4.30 -6.44 -5.87
N ARG A 43 3.30 -5.63 -5.49
CA ARG A 43 2.17 -5.27 -6.35
C ARG A 43 2.56 -4.12 -7.29
N LEU A 44 2.13 -4.21 -8.55
CA LEU A 44 2.29 -3.13 -9.53
C LEU A 44 1.61 -1.84 -9.02
N PRO A 45 2.33 -0.71 -8.96
CA PRO A 45 1.74 0.57 -8.59
C PRO A 45 0.64 0.99 -9.57
N ARG A 46 -0.50 1.47 -9.06
CA ARG A 46 -1.64 1.97 -9.86
C ARG A 46 -1.40 3.41 -10.33
N ILE A 47 -0.27 3.63 -11.00
CA ILE A 47 0.13 4.91 -11.60
C ILE A 47 0.64 4.67 -13.03
N GLY A 48 0.49 5.65 -13.91
CA GLY A 48 0.93 5.55 -15.31
C GLY A 48 0.32 4.35 -16.04
N THR A 49 1.17 3.48 -16.60
CA THR A 49 0.74 2.26 -17.30
C THR A 49 0.08 1.22 -16.41
N GLY A 50 0.29 1.28 -15.09
CA GLY A 50 -0.37 0.40 -14.12
C GLY A 50 -1.77 0.87 -13.71
N CYS A 51 -2.27 2.00 -14.23
CA CYS A 51 -3.61 2.50 -13.90
C CYS A 51 -4.76 1.69 -14.49
N PHE A 52 -4.49 0.81 -15.47
CA PHE A 52 -5.48 0.01 -16.16
C PHE A 52 -4.97 -1.42 -16.34
N ASP A 53 -5.91 -2.35 -16.45
CA ASP A 53 -5.61 -3.75 -16.76
C ASP A 53 -5.87 -3.96 -18.27
N ILE A 54 -4.98 -4.72 -18.93
CA ILE A 54 -5.15 -5.08 -20.35
C ILE A 54 -5.97 -6.36 -20.41
N LEU A 55 -7.09 -6.32 -21.14
CA LEU A 55 -7.95 -7.47 -21.37
C LEU A 55 -7.74 -7.94 -22.80
N TYR A 56 -7.46 -9.23 -22.99
CA TYR A 56 -7.45 -9.85 -24.31
C TYR A 56 -8.83 -10.46 -24.58
N PRO A 57 -9.57 -9.97 -25.59
CA PRO A 57 -10.87 -10.51 -25.91
C PRO A 57 -10.77 -11.88 -26.58
N LEU A 58 -11.63 -12.79 -26.14
CA LEU A 58 -11.74 -14.14 -26.69
C LEU A 58 -12.81 -14.13 -27.78
N TYR A 59 -12.38 -14.11 -29.05
CA TYR A 59 -13.21 -14.32 -30.23
C TYR A 59 -12.50 -15.23 -31.24
#